data_AF-A0A1R3J1E2-F1
#
_entry.id   AF-A0A1R3J1E2-F1
#
_cell.length_a   1.000
_cell.length_b   1.000
_cell.length_c   1.000
_cell.angle_alpha   90.00
_cell.angle_beta   90.00
_cell.angle_gamma   90.00
#
_symmetry.space_group_name_H-M   'P 1'
#
loop_
_entity.id
_entity.type
_entity.pdbx_description
1 polymer ?
#
loop_
_entity_poly.entity_id
_entity_poly.type
_entity_poly.pdbx_seq_one_letter_code
_entity_poly.pdbx_strand_id
1 'polypeptide(L)'
;MASSMVHAYERSNRVYNYSLDPCGPVHITIGDGGNREKMAIKHADEPGNCPEPSTTPDKFMGGFCAFNFTSGPAAGKFCWDKQPDYGAYRDSSFGHGILEVKNETHALWLGIEIKILMAYIVREPERCPVEPEVRL
;
A
#
# COMPACT_ATOMS: atom_id res chain seq x y z
N MET A 1 -3.49 6.07 4.53
CA MET A 1 -2.12 6.26 5.06
C MET A 1 -1.19 6.51 3.88
N ALA A 2 -0.32 7.51 3.95
CA ALA A 2 0.68 7.80 2.91
C ALA A 2 2.08 7.45 3.44
N SER A 3 2.91 6.78 2.63
CA SER A 3 4.30 6.45 2.99
C SER A 3 5.26 6.72 1.83
N SER A 4 6.54 6.86 2.17
CA SER A 4 7.65 6.93 1.22
C SER A 4 8.77 6.04 1.72
N MET A 5 9.45 5.35 0.80
CA MET A 5 10.71 4.59 0.98
C MET A 5 10.97 3.81 -0.31
N VAL A 6 9.94 3.15 -0.82
CA VAL A 6 9.99 2.42 -2.08
C VAL A 6 9.97 3.43 -3.23
N HIS A 7 10.96 3.40 -4.11
CA HIS A 7 11.06 4.30 -5.27
C HIS A 7 10.14 3.89 -6.42
N ALA A 8 8.84 3.90 -6.13
CA ALA A 8 7.75 3.64 -7.06
C ALA A 8 6.46 4.21 -6.47
N TYR A 9 5.42 4.23 -7.30
CA TYR A 9 4.06 4.52 -6.87
C TYR A 9 3.28 3.23 -6.65
N GLU A 10 2.57 3.13 -5.53
CA GLU A 10 1.63 2.04 -5.27
C GLU A 10 0.39 2.54 -4.52
N ARG A 11 -0.77 1.98 -4.86
CA ARG A 11 -2.02 2.21 -4.15
C ARG A 11 -2.72 0.89 -3.87
N SER A 12 -3.10 0.68 -2.61
CA SER A 12 -3.85 -0.50 -2.21
C SER A 12 -5.36 -0.33 -2.46
N ASN A 13 -6.06 -1.46 -2.50
CA ASN A 13 -7.47 -1.50 -2.12
C ASN A 13 -7.59 -1.27 -0.61
N ARG A 14 -8.82 -1.07 -0.11
CA ARG A 14 -9.02 -1.01 1.34
C ARG A 14 -8.65 -2.35 1.97
N VAL A 15 -7.72 -2.33 2.90
CA VAL A 15 -7.09 -3.53 3.45
C VAL A 15 -6.83 -3.36 4.93
N TYR A 16 -7.05 -4.43 5.70
CA TYR A 16 -6.67 -4.52 7.09
C TYR A 16 -6.12 -5.93 7.35
N ASN A 17 -4.97 -6.02 8.01
CA ASN A 17 -4.30 -7.29 8.30
C ASN A 17 -4.20 -8.24 7.07
N TYR A 18 -3.69 -7.70 5.95
CA TYR A 18 -3.55 -8.38 4.66
C TYR A 18 -4.86 -8.91 4.03
N SER A 19 -6.02 -8.60 4.61
CA SER A 19 -7.33 -8.98 4.10
C SER A 19 -8.05 -7.77 3.53
N LEU A 20 -8.73 -7.94 2.39
CA LEU A 20 -9.58 -6.89 1.83
C LEU A 20 -10.70 -6.57 2.82
N ASP A 21 -10.79 -5.31 3.21
CA ASP A 21 -11.70 -4.86 4.26
C ASP A 21 -12.32 -3.52 3.85
N PRO A 22 -13.65 -3.42 3.68
CA PRO A 22 -14.33 -2.15 3.36
C PRO A 22 -14.11 -1.04 4.39
N CYS A 23 -13.83 -1.38 5.65
CA CYS A 23 -13.48 -0.43 6.71
C CYS A 23 -11.98 -0.18 6.82
N GLY A 24 -11.16 -1.00 6.17
CA GLY A 24 -9.71 -0.85 6.13
C GLY A 24 -9.28 0.47 5.46
N PRO A 25 -8.12 1.01 5.86
CA PRO A 25 -7.53 2.16 5.19
C PRO A 25 -7.11 1.83 3.75
N VAL A 26 -7.03 2.88 2.93
CA VAL A 26 -6.25 2.86 1.69
C VAL A 26 -4.81 3.24 2.04
N HIS A 27 -3.86 2.42 1.60
CA HIS A 27 -2.43 2.70 1.68
C HIS A 27 -1.96 3.23 0.32
N ILE A 28 -1.20 4.33 0.36
CA ILE A 28 -0.63 4.96 -0.83
C ILE A 28 0.86 5.14 -0.57
N THR A 29 1.70 4.65 -1.47
CA THR A 29 3.14 4.84 -1.43
C THR A 29 3.55 5.73 -2.59
N ILE A 30 4.32 6.78 -2.26
CA ILE A 30 4.77 7.83 -3.19
C ILE A 30 6.23 8.12 -2.86
N GLY A 31 7.11 7.15 -3.12
CA GLY A 31 8.55 7.32 -2.92
C GLY A 31 9.30 7.63 -4.22
N ASP A 32 8.56 7.93 -5.27
CA ASP A 32 8.98 8.15 -6.66
C ASP A 32 9.33 9.62 -6.97
N GLY A 33 9.89 10.34 -5.98
CA GLY A 33 10.22 11.77 -6.10
C GLY A 33 11.45 12.11 -6.95
N GLY A 34 12.09 11.14 -7.61
CA GLY A 34 13.21 11.42 -8.54
C GLY A 34 14.61 11.51 -7.93
N ASN A 35 14.88 10.80 -6.82
CA ASN A 35 16.24 10.75 -6.27
C ASN A 35 17.20 9.96 -7.19
N ARG A 36 18.52 10.01 -6.90
CA ARG A 36 19.56 9.36 -7.73
C ARG A 36 19.61 7.82 -7.60
N GLU A 37 18.87 7.25 -6.67
CA GLU A 37 18.86 5.82 -6.43
C GLU A 37 17.98 5.12 -7.46
N LYS A 38 18.08 3.79 -7.55
CA LYS A 38 17.37 3.03 -8.57
C LYS A 38 15.88 2.97 -8.26
N MET A 39 15.06 3.04 -9.31
CA MET A 39 13.62 2.79 -9.22
C MET A 39 13.31 1.34 -8.87
N ALA A 40 12.25 1.15 -8.09
CA ALA A 40 11.74 -0.16 -7.73
C ALA A 40 10.88 -0.69 -8.88
N ILE A 41 11.46 -1.57 -9.70
CA ILE A 41 10.82 -2.16 -10.88
C ILE A 41 10.47 -3.64 -10.73
N LYS A 42 11.14 -4.34 -9.80
CA LYS A 42 10.91 -5.76 -9.55
C LYS A 42 9.82 -5.91 -8.51
N HIS A 43 8.97 -6.91 -8.69
CA HIS A 43 7.94 -7.24 -7.72
C HIS A 43 8.23 -8.58 -7.05
N ALA A 44 7.90 -8.69 -5.76
CA ALA A 44 8.13 -9.91 -4.98
C ALA A 44 7.30 -11.10 -5.49
N ASP A 45 6.19 -10.82 -6.20
CA ASP A 45 5.32 -11.81 -6.81
C ASP A 45 5.78 -12.31 -8.19
N GLU A 46 6.84 -11.73 -8.76
CA GLU A 46 7.40 -12.22 -10.01
C GLU A 46 8.18 -13.53 -9.79
N PRO A 47 8.20 -14.44 -10.79
CA PRO A 47 8.93 -15.71 -10.68
C PRO A 47 10.40 -15.51 -10.27
N GLY A 48 10.77 -16.08 -9.11
CA GLY A 48 12.14 -16.04 -8.59
C GLY A 48 12.54 -14.75 -7.86
N ASN A 49 11.63 -13.77 -7.71
CA ASN A 49 11.91 -12.50 -7.03
C ASN A 49 11.44 -12.45 -5.57
N CYS A 50 10.76 -13.48 -5.07
CA CYS A 50 10.37 -13.55 -3.66
C CYS A 50 11.64 -13.66 -2.78
N PRO A 51 11.88 -12.71 -1.86
CA PRO A 51 13.10 -12.69 -1.06
C PRO A 51 13.03 -13.69 0.10
N GLU A 52 14.21 -14.10 0.58
CA GLU A 52 14.33 -14.89 1.81
C GLU A 52 13.82 -14.06 3.01
N PRO A 53 12.87 -14.58 3.83
CA PRO A 53 12.21 -13.80 4.88
C PRO A 53 13.19 -13.09 5.83
N SER A 54 14.27 -13.77 6.23
CA SER A 54 15.31 -13.26 7.13
C SER A 54 16.07 -12.03 6.60
N THR A 55 15.97 -11.73 5.30
CA THR A 55 16.66 -10.60 4.65
C THR A 55 15.81 -9.34 4.56
N THR A 56 14.52 -9.43 4.88
CA THR A 56 13.54 -8.35 4.73
C THR A 56 13.44 -7.34 5.88
N PRO A 57 13.76 -7.65 7.15
CA PRO A 57 13.64 -6.68 8.23
C PRO A 57 14.56 -5.47 8.08
N ASP A 58 14.10 -4.34 8.61
CA ASP A 58 14.95 -3.18 8.77
C ASP A 58 16.09 -3.48 9.76
N LYS A 59 17.33 -3.31 9.31
CA LYS A 59 18.52 -3.65 10.10
C LYS A 59 18.76 -2.69 11.27
N PHE A 60 18.23 -1.47 11.18
CA PHE A 60 18.45 -0.44 12.20
C PHE A 60 17.47 -0.61 13.37
N MET A 61 16.19 -0.84 13.07
CA MET A 61 15.16 -1.11 14.07
C MET A 61 15.25 -2.54 14.63
N GLY A 62 15.69 -3.50 13.82
CA GLY A 62 15.74 -4.91 14.20
C GLY A 62 14.36 -5.55 14.41
N GLY A 63 14.36 -6.81 14.85
CA GLY A 63 13.14 -7.61 15.04
C GLY A 63 12.65 -8.28 13.74
N PHE A 64 11.81 -9.30 13.88
CA PHE A 64 11.22 -10.02 12.75
C PHE A 64 9.74 -10.31 13.02
N CYS A 65 8.87 -9.75 12.18
CA CYS A 65 7.42 -9.88 12.30
C CYS A 65 6.75 -10.36 11.00
N ALA A 66 7.52 -10.54 9.92
CA ALA A 66 7.01 -10.87 8.59
C ALA A 66 6.99 -12.40 8.39
N PHE A 67 5.98 -13.07 8.94
CA PHE A 67 5.81 -14.52 8.78
C PHE A 67 5.07 -14.86 7.47
N ASN A 68 5.16 -16.12 7.03
CA ASN A 68 4.37 -16.60 5.90
C ASN A 68 2.87 -16.43 6.16
N PHE A 69 2.12 -16.19 5.08
CA PHE A 69 0.67 -16.10 5.16
C PHE A 69 0.10 -17.43 5.67
N THR A 70 -0.88 -17.35 6.57
CA THR A 70 -1.57 -18.53 7.11
C THR A 70 -2.92 -18.78 6.43
N SER A 71 -3.39 -17.86 5.60
CA SER A 71 -4.67 -17.91 4.91
C SER A 71 -4.63 -17.20 3.56
N GLY A 72 -5.69 -17.35 2.77
CA GLY A 72 -5.84 -16.70 1.47
C GLY A 72 -5.01 -17.32 0.34
N PRO A 73 -4.92 -16.64 -0.82
CA PRO A 73 -4.28 -17.19 -2.03
C PRO A 73 -2.79 -17.53 -1.89
N ALA A 74 -2.09 -16.91 -0.94
CA ALA A 74 -0.67 -17.14 -0.66
C ALA A 74 -0.42 -17.98 0.60
N ALA A 75 -1.43 -18.71 1.12
CA ALA A 75 -1.28 -19.52 2.32
C ALA A 75 -0.07 -20.48 2.23
N GLY A 76 0.75 -20.49 3.29
CA GLY A 76 2.00 -21.25 3.38
C GLY A 76 3.20 -20.61 2.70
N LYS A 77 3.01 -19.53 1.91
CA LYS A 77 4.08 -18.84 1.18
C LYS A 77 4.39 -17.48 1.81
N PHE A 78 5.58 -16.97 1.53
CA PHE A 78 6.00 -15.62 1.94
C PHE A 78 5.53 -14.54 0.95
N CYS A 79 5.47 -14.87 -0.34
CA CYS A 79 4.98 -13.99 -1.40
C CYS A 79 3.85 -14.65 -2.18
N TRP A 80 3.06 -13.82 -2.84
CA TRP A 80 2.11 -14.26 -3.87
C TRP A 80 2.88 -14.62 -5.15
N ASP A 81 2.22 -15.25 -6.12
CA ASP A 81 2.75 -15.57 -7.45
C ASP A 81 2.10 -14.73 -8.57
N LYS A 82 1.33 -13.72 -8.16
CA LYS A 82 0.71 -12.67 -8.96
C LYS A 82 0.59 -11.42 -8.09
N GLN A 83 0.24 -10.29 -8.71
CA GLN A 83 -0.10 -9.08 -7.97
C GLN A 83 -1.17 -9.41 -6.91
N PRO A 84 -0.92 -9.12 -5.62
CA PRO A 84 -1.87 -9.40 -4.56
C PRO A 84 -3.19 -8.66 -4.77
N ASP A 85 -4.31 -9.26 -4.38
CA ASP A 85 -5.63 -8.66 -4.62
C ASP A 85 -5.82 -7.33 -3.83
N TYR A 86 -5.03 -7.12 -2.77
CA TYR A 86 -4.97 -5.85 -2.05
C TYR A 86 -4.17 -4.75 -2.78
N GLY A 87 -3.37 -5.08 -3.79
CA GLY A 87 -2.65 -4.10 -4.62
C GLY A 87 -3.54 -3.61 -5.76
N ALA A 88 -4.13 -2.42 -5.64
CA ALA A 88 -5.05 -1.88 -6.65
C ALA A 88 -4.32 -1.35 -7.87
N TYR A 89 -3.17 -0.72 -7.67
CA TYR A 89 -2.35 -0.18 -8.75
C TYR A 89 -0.90 -0.03 -8.30
N ARG A 90 0.04 -0.31 -9.20
CA ARG A 90 1.48 -0.09 -9.01
C ARG A 90 2.10 0.37 -10.31
N ASP A 91 3.02 1.33 -10.24
CA ASP A 91 3.78 1.81 -11.39
C ASP A 91 5.16 2.32 -10.98
N SER A 92 6.12 2.14 -11.88
CA SER A 92 7.51 2.57 -11.71
C SER A 92 7.78 3.77 -12.60
N SER A 93 7.09 4.86 -12.31
CA SER A 93 7.30 6.19 -12.90
C SER A 93 7.65 7.16 -11.79
N PHE A 94 8.23 8.31 -12.13
CA PHE A 94 8.35 9.40 -11.16
C PHE A 94 6.99 10.07 -10.96
N GLY A 95 6.87 10.87 -9.91
CA GLY A 95 5.63 11.57 -9.70
C GLY A 95 5.44 12.22 -8.35
N HIS A 96 4.24 12.78 -8.22
CA HIS A 96 3.67 13.25 -6.97
C HIS A 96 2.15 13.07 -7.03
N GLY A 97 1.51 13.09 -5.87
CA GLY A 97 0.06 13.02 -5.79
C GLY A 97 -0.55 14.20 -5.05
N ILE A 98 -1.82 14.48 -5.38
CA ILE A 98 -2.64 15.50 -4.72
C ILE A 98 -3.85 14.82 -4.10
N LEU A 99 -4.11 15.17 -2.84
CA LEU A 99 -5.32 14.80 -2.13
C LEU A 99 -6.22 16.04 -1.99
N GLU A 100 -7.40 16.00 -2.61
CA GLU A 100 -8.39 17.05 -2.51
C GLU A 100 -9.58 16.59 -1.65
N VAL A 101 -9.61 16.99 -0.39
CA VAL A 101 -10.76 16.73 0.48
C VAL A 101 -11.92 17.61 0.04
N LYS A 102 -13.06 16.99 -0.28
CA LYS A 102 -14.25 17.69 -0.78
C LYS A 102 -15.24 17.98 0.34
N ASN A 103 -15.48 17.01 1.20
CA ASN A 103 -16.39 17.11 2.35
C ASN A 103 -16.02 16.05 3.41
N GLU A 104 -16.89 15.83 4.39
CA GLU A 104 -16.68 14.90 5.51
C GLU A 104 -16.59 13.42 5.09
N THR A 105 -17.07 13.06 3.90
CA THR A 105 -17.06 11.67 3.40
C THR A 105 -16.18 11.45 2.17
N HIS A 106 -15.92 12.48 1.35
CA HIS A 106 -15.28 12.34 0.05
C HIS A 106 -13.94 13.08 -0.03
N ALA A 107 -12.92 12.37 -0.51
CA ALA A 107 -11.67 12.97 -0.96
C ALA A 107 -11.31 12.41 -2.35
N LEU A 108 -10.74 13.25 -3.20
CA LEU A 108 -10.23 12.86 -4.52
C LEU A 108 -8.71 12.71 -4.44
N TRP A 109 -8.22 11.54 -4.85
CA TRP A 109 -6.80 11.26 -5.04
C TRP A 109 -6.43 11.41 -6.52
N LEU A 110 -5.38 12.18 -6.81
CA LEU A 110 -4.85 12.44 -8.15
C LEU A 110 -3.37 12.11 -8.20
N GLY A 111 -2.94 11.21 -9.11
CA GLY A 111 -1.54 11.06 -9.50
C GLY A 111 -1.22 11.96 -10.71
N ILE A 112 -0.23 12.86 -10.61
CA ILE A 112 -0.04 13.92 -11.60
C ILE A 112 0.79 13.51 -12.83
N GLU A 113 1.79 12.64 -12.69
CA GLU A 113 2.47 12.11 -13.89
C GLU A 113 1.58 11.12 -14.66
N ILE A 114 0.78 10.34 -13.92
CA ILE A 114 -0.08 9.30 -14.48
C ILE A 114 -1.52 9.80 -14.51
N LYS A 115 -1.87 10.73 -15.43
CA LYS A 115 -3.20 11.38 -15.62
C LYS A 115 -4.45 10.46 -15.59
N ILE A 116 -4.26 9.15 -15.45
CA ILE A 116 -5.23 8.05 -15.46
C ILE A 116 -5.53 7.53 -14.03
N LEU A 117 -4.78 7.94 -12.99
CA LEU A 117 -4.99 7.51 -11.59
C LEU A 117 -5.75 8.53 -10.75
N MET A 118 -7.00 8.75 -11.14
CA MET A 118 -7.96 9.46 -10.31
C MET A 118 -8.76 8.42 -9.52
N ALA A 119 -8.82 8.56 -8.19
CA ALA A 119 -9.63 7.68 -7.35
C ALA A 119 -10.36 8.49 -6.27
N TYR A 120 -11.66 8.29 -6.15
CA TYR A 120 -12.41 8.79 -4.99
C TYR A 120 -12.21 7.87 -3.80
N ILE A 121 -11.79 8.46 -2.68
CA ILE A 121 -11.73 7.82 -1.37
C ILE A 121 -12.98 8.28 -0.62
N VAL A 122 -13.93 7.37 -0.47
CA VAL A 122 -15.20 7.63 0.23
C VAL A 122 -15.20 6.88 1.55
N ARG A 123 -15.23 7.60 2.67
CA ARG A 123 -15.40 7.00 4.01
C ARG A 123 -16.88 6.85 4.35
N GLU A 124 -17.23 5.74 4.99
CA GLU A 124 -18.59 5.41 5.41
C GLU A 124 -18.67 5.41 6.95
N PRO A 125 -18.86 6.57 7.62
CA PRO A 125 -18.77 6.67 9.07
C PRO A 125 -19.86 5.88 9.82
N GLU A 126 -21.04 5.70 9.22
CA GLU A 126 -22.12 4.90 9.83
C GLU A 126 -21.82 3.40 9.79
N ARG A 127 -21.12 2.94 8.75
CA ARG A 127 -20.73 1.54 8.56
C ARG A 127 -19.45 1.20 9.32
N CYS A 128 -18.49 2.12 9.28
CA CYS A 128 -17.15 1.99 9.82
C CYS A 128 -16.87 3.19 10.75
N PRO A 129 -17.51 3.23 11.93
CA PRO A 129 -17.32 4.32 12.86
C PRO A 129 -15.85 4.34 13.33
N VAL A 130 -15.26 5.53 13.31
CA VAL A 130 -13.97 5.75 13.96
C VAL A 130 -14.32 6.11 15.40
N GLU A 131 -14.15 5.19 16.34
CA GLU A 131 -14.25 5.53 17.75
C GLU A 131 -13.22 6.63 18.03
N PRO A 132 -13.63 7.80 18.55
CA PRO A 132 -12.65 8.75 19.05
C PRO A 132 -11.93 8.08 20.21
N GLU A 133 -10.60 7.99 20.15
CA GLU A 133 -9.77 7.61 21.28
C GLU A 133 -9.91 8.72 22.34
N VAL A 134 -10.99 8.68 23.12
CA VAL A 134 -11.18 9.56 24.28
C VAL A 134 -10.24 9.04 25.36
N ARG A 135 -9.00 9.52 25.34
CA ARG A 135 -8.12 9.44 26.51
C ARG A 135 -8.69 10.37 27.58
N LEU A 136 -9.45 9.77 28.51
CA LEU A 136 -9.67 10.34 29.85
C LEU A 136 -8.44 10.08 30.72
#